data_AF-A0A2G9LRM7-F1
#
_entry.id   AF-A0A2G9LRM7-F1
#
_cell.length_a   1.000
_cell.length_b   1.000
_cell.length_c   1.000
_cell.angle_alpha   90.00
_cell.angle_beta   90.00
_cell.angle_gamma   90.00
#
_symmetry.space_group_name_H-M   'P 1'
#
loop_
_entity.id
_entity.type
_entity.pdbx_description
1 polymer ?
#
loop_
_entity_poly.entity_id
_entity_poly.type
_entity_poly.pdbx_seq_one_letter_code
_entity_poly.pdbx_strand_id
1 'polypeptide(L)' 'MAKAKEKFKTYGDVFDNFTNRVLFKLMSQEHFEEDTLSPISIGKEANVFSAKTKDGEFVVVKIYRLETCDFTRMFEYI' A
#
# COMPACT_ATOMS: atom_id res chain seq x y z
N MET A 1 15.75 -10.90 2.59
CA MET A 1 15.27 -9.97 3.63
C MET A 1 15.83 -8.53 3.52
N ALA A 2 16.98 -8.28 2.87
CA ALA A 2 17.53 -6.91 2.77
C ALA A 2 16.83 -6.00 1.71
N LYS A 3 16.44 -6.55 0.55
CA LYS A 3 15.83 -5.77 -0.56
C LYS A 3 14.51 -5.10 -0.20
N ALA A 4 13.72 -5.77 0.63
CA ALA A 4 12.43 -5.31 1.09
C ALA A 4 12.51 -3.93 1.74
N LYS A 5 13.41 -3.83 2.72
CA LYS A 5 13.62 -2.67 3.57
C LYS A 5 14.13 -1.44 2.80
N GLU A 6 14.84 -1.64 1.69
CA GLU A 6 15.30 -0.53 0.84
C GLU A 6 14.19 0.08 0.00
N LYS A 7 13.30 -0.72 -0.60
CA LYS A 7 12.15 -0.19 -1.35
C LYS A 7 11.15 0.53 -0.43
N PHE A 8 10.89 0.00 0.76
CA PHE A 8 10.06 0.71 1.75
C PHE A 8 10.67 2.04 2.20
N LYS A 9 12.01 2.16 2.24
CA LYS A 9 12.67 3.45 2.50
C LYS A 9 12.39 4.46 1.39
N THR A 10 12.35 4.03 0.13
CA THR A 10 11.96 4.91 -1.00
C THR A 10 10.50 5.37 -0.89
N TYR A 11 9.62 4.50 -0.36
CA TYR A 11 8.23 4.86 -0.05
C TYR A 11 8.03 5.51 1.32
N GLY A 12 9.09 5.73 2.11
CA GLY A 12 9.00 6.28 3.46
C GLY A 12 8.46 7.71 3.53
N ASP A 13 8.55 8.44 2.41
CA ASP A 13 7.94 9.77 2.24
C ASP A 13 6.43 9.68 1.89
N VAL A 14 5.98 8.52 1.40
CA VAL A 14 4.63 8.29 0.87
C VAL A 14 3.73 7.58 1.89
N PHE A 15 4.31 6.84 2.83
CA PHE A 15 3.57 6.03 3.82
C PHE A 15 4.01 6.30 5.25
N ASP A 16 3.03 6.44 6.14
CA ASP A 16 3.28 6.48 7.58
C ASP A 16 3.78 5.12 8.12
N ASN A 17 4.29 5.12 9.35
CA ASN A 17 4.78 3.91 10.01
C ASN A 17 3.67 2.86 10.22
N PHE A 18 2.41 3.29 10.32
CA PHE A 18 1.27 2.39 10.51
C PHE A 18 0.98 1.59 9.24
N THR A 19 0.86 2.29 8.10
CA THR A 19 0.66 1.72 6.76
C THR A 19 1.77 0.73 6.42
N ASN A 20 3.04 1.08 6.70
CA ASN A 20 4.16 0.18 6.47
C ASN A 20 4.04 -1.15 7.25
N ARG A 21 3.57 -1.12 8.50
CA ARG A 21 3.33 -2.34 9.29
C ARG A 21 2.18 -3.18 8.72
N VAL A 22 1.09 -2.53 8.29
CA VAL A 22 -0.06 -3.22 7.69
C VAL A 22 0.35 -3.88 6.38
N LEU A 23 1.05 -3.15 5.51
CA LEU A 23 1.58 -3.67 4.25
C LEU A 23 2.50 -4.87 4.49
N PHE A 24 3.44 -4.76 5.43
CA PHE A 24 4.34 -5.87 5.78
C PHE A 24 3.57 -7.09 6.30
N LYS A 25 2.51 -6.89 7.09
CA LYS A 25 1.63 -7.98 7.54
C LYS A 25 0.92 -8.64 6.37
N LEU A 26 0.35 -7.87 5.45
CA LEU A 26 -0.36 -8.41 4.28
C LEU A 26 0.57 -9.23 3.37
N MET A 27 1.81 -8.76 3.18
CA MET A 27 2.84 -9.50 2.44
C MET A 27 3.28 -10.77 3.17
N SER A 28 3.43 -10.70 4.49
CA SER A 28 3.75 -11.87 5.32
C SER A 28 2.64 -12.93 5.31
N GLN A 29 1.40 -12.52 5.03
CA GLN A 29 0.23 -13.37 4.83
C GLN A 29 0.06 -13.82 3.37
N GLU A 30 1.04 -13.54 2.50
CA GLU A 30 1.08 -14.01 1.12
C GLU A 30 -0.05 -13.47 0.22
N HIS A 31 -0.70 -12.37 0.61
CA HIS A 31 -1.76 -11.74 -0.19
C HIS A 31 -1.25 -11.17 -1.53
N PHE A 32 0.00 -10.69 -1.55
CA PHE A 32 0.70 -10.26 -2.76
C PHE A 32 2.21 -10.27 -2.54
N GLU A 33 2.96 -10.35 -3.63
CA GLU A 33 4.42 -10.36 -3.63
C GLU A 33 4.98 -8.95 -3.52
N GLU A 34 5.84 -8.75 -2.53
CA GLU A 34 6.49 -7.48 -2.24
C GLU A 34 7.23 -6.90 -3.46
N ASP A 35 7.97 -7.75 -4.18
CA ASP A 35 8.80 -7.32 -5.31
C ASP A 35 8.00 -6.78 -6.50
N THR A 36 6.69 -6.99 -6.49
CA THR A 36 5.77 -6.61 -7.57
C THR A 36 5.00 -5.32 -7.29
N LEU A 37 5.14 -4.74 -6.09
CA LEU A 37 4.47 -3.49 -5.73
C LEU A 37 4.99 -2.33 -6.58
N SER A 38 4.13 -1.78 -7.44
CA SER A 38 4.44 -0.67 -8.33
C SER A 38 3.37 0.43 -8.25
N PRO A 39 3.74 1.72 -8.16
CA PRO A 39 2.77 2.80 -8.07
C PRO A 39 2.01 2.96 -9.39
N ILE A 40 0.69 3.03 -9.32
CA ILE A 40 -0.21 3.36 -10.44
C ILE A 40 -0.62 4.84 -10.35
N SER A 41 -1.00 5.29 -9.16
CA SER A 41 -1.52 6.65 -8.95
C SER A 41 -1.19 7.11 -7.54
N ILE A 42 -0.64 8.33 -7.42
CA ILE A 42 -0.35 8.98 -6.14
C ILE A 42 -1.28 10.17 -6.02
N GLY A 43 -2.07 10.19 -4.94
CA GLY A 43 -3.17 11.13 -4.76
C GLY A 43 -3.16 11.81 -3.40
N LYS A 44 -3.98 12.85 -3.27
CA LYS A 44 -4.15 13.58 -2.02
C LYS A 44 -4.92 12.76 -0.97
N GLU A 45 -5.82 11.91 -1.42
CA GLU A 45 -6.71 11.10 -0.58
C GLU A 45 -6.28 9.64 -0.49
N ALA A 46 -5.71 9.10 -1.57
CA ALA A 46 -5.25 7.73 -1.61
C ALA A 46 -4.13 7.54 -2.62
N ASN A 47 -3.30 6.54 -2.36
CA ASN A 47 -2.28 6.03 -3.26
C ASN A 47 -2.70 4.63 -3.75
N VAL A 48 -2.54 4.37 -5.04
CA VAL A 48 -2.94 3.13 -5.70
C VAL A 48 -1.70 2.46 -6.28
N PHE A 49 -1.55 1.17 -5.99
CA PHE A 49 -0.44 0.34 -6.44
C PHE A 49 -0.96 -0.91 -7.15
N SER A 50 -0.23 -1.38 -8.15
CA SER A 50 -0.36 -2.75 -8.66
C SER A 50 0.54 -3.67 -7.85
N ALA A 51 0.09 -4.89 -7.61
CA ALA A 51 0.92 -5.99 -7.17
C ALA A 51 0.48 -7.29 -7.88
N LYS A 52 1.24 -8.36 -7.71
CA LYS A 52 0.87 -9.71 -8.13
C LYS A 52 0.72 -10.61 -6.92
N THR A 53 -0.24 -11.52 -6.96
CA THR A 53 -0.30 -12.65 -6.03
C THR A 53 0.82 -13.65 -6.33
N LYS A 54 1.04 -14.61 -5.43
CA LYS A 54 1.97 -15.72 -5.67
C LYS A 54 1.63 -16.56 -6.90
N ASP A 55 0.35 -16.61 -7.25
CA ASP A 55 -0.14 -17.33 -8.42
C ASP A 55 0.00 -16.50 -9.71
N GLY A 56 0.56 -15.30 -9.62
CA GLY A 56 0.82 -14.42 -10.76
C GLY A 56 -0.36 -13.53 -11.17
N GLU A 57 -1.47 -13.57 -10.45
CA GLU A 57 -2.64 -12.73 -10.72
C GLU A 57 -2.38 -11.29 -10.31
N PHE A 58 -2.85 -10.33 -11.11
CA PHE A 58 -2.72 -8.91 -10.77
C PHE A 58 -3.78 -8.49 -9.76
N VAL A 59 -3.34 -7.77 -8.72
CA VAL A 59 -4.19 -7.15 -7.72
C VAL A 59 -3.90 -5.66 -7.60
N VAL A 60 -4.91 -4.91 -7.15
CA VAL A 60 -4.80 -3.48 -6.89
C VAL A 60 -4.80 -3.24 -5.38
N VAL A 61 -3.77 -2.57 -4.90
CA VAL A 61 -3.61 -2.17 -3.50
C VAL A 61 -3.90 -0.67 -3.40
N LYS A 62 -5.07 -0.32 -2.87
CA LYS A 62 -5.47 1.08 -2.65
C LYS A 62 -5.31 1.43 -1.17
N ILE A 63 -4.50 2.45 -0.90
CA ILE A 63 -4.12 2.89 0.44
C ILE A 63 -4.65 4.30 0.65
N TYR A 64 -5.59 4.46 1.57
CA TYR A 64 -6.14 5.78 1.94
C TYR A 64 -5.21 6.51 2.90
N ARG A 65 -5.00 7.81 2.70
CA ARG A 65 -4.16 8.66 3.55
C ARG A 65 -4.97 9.15 4.74
N LEU A 66 -4.70 8.62 5.92
CA LEU A 66 -5.43 8.97 7.16
C LEU A 66 -5.19 10.42 7.61
N GLU A 67 -4.04 10.99 7.24
CA GLU A 67 -3.58 12.34 7.62
C GLU A 67 -4.26 13.49 6.84
N THR A 68 -4.67 13.24 5.59
CA THR A 68 -5.25 14.25 4.69
C THR A 68 -6.69 13.96 4.30
N CYS A 69 -7.19 12.75 4.54
CA CYS A 69 -8.60 12.45 4.34
C CYS A 69 -9.44 13.02 5.47
N ASP A 70 -10.42 13.85 5.11
CA ASP A 70 -11.54 14.22 5.96
C ASP A 70 -12.43 12.98 6.14
N PHE A 71 -11.97 12.06 7.00
CA PHE A 71 -12.54 10.72 7.23
C PHE A 71 -14.04 10.76 7.57
N THR A 72 -14.51 11.91 8.06
CA THR A 72 -15.89 12.20 8.42
C THR A 72 -16.87 11.95 7.28
N ARG A 73 -16.46 12.11 6.02
CA ARG A 73 -17.35 11.93 4.86
C ARG A 73 -17.31 10.56 4.19
N MET A 74 -16.28 9.74 4.42
CA MET A 74 -16.18 8.44 3.73
C MET A 74 -17.25 7.45 4.20
N PHE A 75 -17.64 7.48 5.48
CA PHE A 75 -18.72 6.63 5.99
C PHE A 75 -20.11 6.99 5.43
N GLU A 76 -20.29 8.18 4.85
CA GLU A 76 -21.56 8.55 4.22
C GLU A 76 -21.78 7.84 2.87
N TYR A 77 -20.74 7.24 2.29
CA TYR A 77 -20.78 6.61 0.95
C TYR A 77 -20.59 5.09 0.96
N ILE A 78 -20.40 4.46 2.12
CA ILE A 78 -20.26 3.00 2.29
C ILE A 78 -21.56 2.45 2.87
#